data_AF-A0A4V1SI22-F1
#
_entry.id   AF-A0A4V1SI22-F1
#
_cell.length_a   1.000
_cell.length_b   1.000
_cell.length_c   1.000
_cell.angle_alpha   90.00
_cell.angle_beta   90.00
_cell.angle_gamma   90.00
#
_symmetry.space_group_name_H-M   'P 1'
#
loop_
_entity.id
_entity.type
_entity.pdbx_description
1 polymer ?
#
loop_
_entity_poly.entity_id
_entity_poly.type
_entity_poly.pdbx_seq_one_letter_code
_entity_poly.pdbx_strand_id
1 'polypeptide(L)' 'MTDDRDTSLTLDPKYDAAGLITAVATDLSGQLLMVAHMNADALTATLASGDATFWSRSRQRLWKKGETSGHVLK' A
#
# COMPACT_ATOMS: atom_id res chain seq x y z
N MET A 1 30.56 3.70 4.82
CA MET A 1 29.22 3.13 4.57
C MET A 1 28.40 4.27 3.99
N THR A 2 28.28 4.30 2.67
CA THR A 2 27.36 5.22 1.99
C THR A 2 25.97 4.80 2.42
N ASP A 3 25.17 5.71 2.97
CA ASP A 3 23.83 5.38 3.43
C ASP A 3 22.98 5.07 2.20
N ASP A 4 22.65 3.80 1.96
CA ASP A 4 21.85 3.32 0.82
C ASP A 4 20.35 3.66 0.97
N ARG A 5 20.00 4.53 1.93
CA ARG A 5 18.63 4.97 2.16
C ARG A 5 18.21 5.95 1.07
N ASP A 6 17.03 5.70 0.51
CA ASP A 6 16.38 6.62 -0.40
C ASP A 6 16.17 7.98 0.29
N THR A 7 16.80 9.03 -0.25
CA THR A 7 16.65 10.42 0.20
C THR A 7 15.80 11.25 -0.77
N SER A 8 15.20 10.61 -1.77
CA SER A 8 14.34 11.27 -2.76
C SER A 8 13.00 11.66 -2.14
N LEU A 9 12.32 12.61 -2.78
CA LEU A 9 10.91 12.92 -2.52
C LEU A 9 9.97 12.00 -3.32
N THR A 10 10.53 11.20 -4.23
CA THR A 10 9.79 10.19 -4.98
C THR A 10 9.71 8.92 -4.15
N LEU A 11 8.50 8.40 -3.96
CA LEU A 11 8.30 7.10 -3.34
C LEU A 11 8.71 5.98 -4.31
N ASP A 12 9.89 5.39 -4.13
CA ASP A 12 10.39 4.25 -4.92
C ASP A 12 10.76 3.06 -4.02
N PRO A 13 9.75 2.29 -3.54
CA PRO A 13 10.00 1.24 -2.56
C PRO A 13 10.59 -0.01 -3.22
N LYS A 14 11.54 -0.63 -2.51
CA LYS A 14 12.04 -1.96 -2.89
C LYS A 14 10.96 -3.03 -2.65
N TYR A 15 10.56 -3.72 -3.71
CA TYR A 15 9.67 -4.88 -3.65
C TYR A 15 10.43 -6.14 -3.24
N ASP A 16 9.72 -7.06 -2.58
CA ASP A 16 10.22 -8.39 -2.28
C ASP A 16 10.27 -9.30 -3.53
N ALA A 17 10.70 -10.56 -3.35
CA ALA A 17 10.79 -11.54 -4.43
C ALA A 17 9.43 -11.89 -5.07
N ALA A 18 8.31 -11.59 -4.41
CA ALA A 18 6.97 -11.77 -4.92
C ALA A 18 6.41 -10.48 -5.57
N GLY A 19 7.21 -9.42 -5.68
CA GLY A 19 6.79 -8.13 -6.21
C GLY A 19 5.88 -7.37 -5.25
N LEU A 20 6.03 -7.55 -3.93
CA LEU A 20 5.17 -6.96 -2.92
C LEU A 20 5.93 -6.05 -1.94
N ILE A 21 5.19 -5.07 -1.42
CA ILE A 21 5.55 -4.27 -0.25
C ILE A 21 4.52 -4.48 0.86
N THR A 22 4.93 -4.21 2.10
CA THR A 22 4.01 -4.18 3.25
C THR A 22 3.45 -2.78 3.40
N ALA A 23 2.13 -2.66 3.43
CA ALA A 23 1.41 -1.41 3.66
C ALA A 23 0.77 -1.42 5.05
N VAL A 24 1.04 -0.37 5.82
CA VAL A 24 0.50 -0.18 7.18
C VAL A 24 -0.43 1.02 7.12
N ALA A 25 -1.70 0.82 7.48
CA ALA A 25 -2.69 1.88 7.53
C ALA A 25 -2.99 2.24 8.98
N THR A 26 -2.92 3.54 9.30
CA THR A 26 -3.27 4.10 10.60
C THR A 26 -4.43 5.09 10.45
N ASP A 27 -5.08 5.44 11.56
CA ASP A 27 -5.91 6.63 11.59
C ASP A 27 -5.06 7.91 11.76
N LEU A 28 -5.74 9.06 11.84
CA LEU A 28 -5.11 10.37 12.01
C LEU A 28 -4.42 10.55 13.37
N SER A 29 -4.75 9.73 14.37
CA SER A 29 -4.09 9.70 15.67
C SER A 29 -2.82 8.84 15.68
N GLY A 30 -2.60 8.07 14.61
CA GLY A 30 -1.53 7.09 14.51
C GLY A 30 -1.91 5.70 15.04
N GLN A 31 -3.18 5.47 15.39
CA GLN A 31 -3.64 4.14 15.78
C GLN A 31 -3.59 3.20 14.57
N LEU A 32 -2.95 2.03 14.75
CA LEU A 32 -2.91 0.99 13.73
C LEU A 32 -4.32 0.47 13.41
N LEU A 33 -4.71 0.54 12.15
CA LEU A 33 -5.97 0.01 11.65
C LEU A 33 -5.79 -1.35 11.00
N MET A 34 -4.81 -1.47 10.10
CA MET A 34 -4.52 -2.72 9.41
C MET A 34 -3.14 -2.77 8.77
N VAL A 35 -2.71 -4.00 8.46
CA VAL A 35 -1.54 -4.29 7.63
C VAL A 35 -1.99 -5.11 6.43
N ALA A 36 -1.47 -4.79 5.24
CA ALA A 36 -1.78 -5.49 4.00
C ALA A 36 -0.58 -5.49 3.05
N HIS A 37 -0.73 -6.11 1.89
CA HIS A 37 0.27 -6.11 0.83
C HIS A 37 -0.15 -5.20 -0.33
N MET A 38 0.81 -4.56 -0.96
CA MET A 38 0.64 -3.88 -2.24
C MET A 38 1.66 -4.42 -3.23
N ASN A 39 1.23 -4.68 -4.47
CA ASN A 39 2.14 -4.75 -5.61
C ASN A 39 2.25 -3.35 -6.25
N ALA A 40 3.04 -3.21 -7.32
CA ALA A 40 3.23 -1.94 -8.01
C ALA A 40 1.92 -1.31 -8.50
N ASP A 41 0.99 -2.12 -9.01
CA ASP A 41 -0.31 -1.64 -9.49
C ASP A 41 -1.19 -1.12 -8.35
N ALA A 42 -1.20 -1.80 -7.20
CA ALA A 42 -1.96 -1.39 -6.02
C ALA A 42 -1.44 -0.06 -5.45
N LEU A 43 -0.11 0.12 -5.41
CA LEU A 43 0.50 1.39 -5.00
C LEU A 43 0.14 2.50 -5.99
N THR A 44 0.28 2.25 -7.29
CA THR A 44 -0.05 3.21 -8.35
C THR A 44 -1.52 3.63 -8.28
N ALA A 45 -2.44 2.67 -8.11
CA ALA A 45 -3.87 2.95 -7.98
C ALA A 45 -4.21 3.78 -6.72
N THR A 46 -3.51 3.51 -5.62
CA THR A 46 -3.68 4.28 -4.37
C THR A 46 -3.22 5.72 -4.56
N LEU A 47 -2.02 5.93 -5.12
CA LEU A 47 -1.49 7.27 -5.39
C LEU A 47 -2.37 8.06 -6.37
N ALA A 48 -2.92 7.40 -7.38
CA ALA A 48 -3.76 8.04 -8.38
C ALA A 48 -5.15 8.42 -7.85
N SER A 49 -5.75 7.59 -6.98
CA SER A 49 -7.13 7.80 -6.51
C SER A 49 -7.24 8.49 -5.14
N GLY A 50 -6.19 8.41 -4.33
CA GLY A 50 -6.24 8.80 -2.91
C GLY A 50 -6.98 7.80 -2.02
N ASP A 51 -7.50 6.70 -2.56
CA ASP A 51 -8.17 5.65 -1.80
C ASP A 51 -7.29 4.40 -1.71
N ALA A 52 -7.16 3.81 -0.52
CA ALA A 52 -6.30 2.65 -0.31
C ALA A 52 -6.73 1.43 -1.15
N THR A 53 -5.83 0.99 -2.03
CA THR A 53 -5.96 -0.21 -2.86
C THR A 53 -4.86 -1.21 -2.52
N PHE A 54 -5.22 -2.46 -2.25
CA PHE A 54 -4.29 -3.51 -1.84
C PHE A 54 -4.24 -4.65 -2.86
N TRP A 55 -3.20 -5.49 -2.76
CA TRP A 55 -3.09 -6.74 -3.50
C TRP A 55 -3.52 -7.93 -2.63
N SER A 56 -4.58 -8.62 -3.05
CA SER A 56 -5.01 -9.86 -2.40
C SER A 56 -4.17 -11.02 -2.92
N ARG A 57 -3.23 -11.52 -2.09
CA ARG A 57 -2.38 -12.67 -2.46
C ARG A 57 -3.18 -13.95 -2.74
N SER A 58 -4.25 -14.19 -2.00
CA SER A 58 -5.09 -15.37 -2.15
C SER A 58 -6.02 -15.30 -3.36
N ARG A 59 -6.51 -14.11 -3.71
CA ARG A 59 -7.41 -13.89 -4.85
C ARG A 59 -6.67 -13.47 -6.13
N GLN A 60 -5.37 -13.22 -6.02
CA GLN A 60 -4.50 -12.70 -7.07
C GLN A 60 -5.12 -11.54 -7.84
N ARG A 61 -5.66 -10.56 -7.11
CA ARG A 61 -6.28 -9.37 -7.70
C ARG A 61 -6.15 -8.14 -6.80
N LEU A 62 -6.30 -6.98 -7.42
CA LEU A 62 -6.48 -5.72 -6.71
C LEU A 62 -7.78 -5.75 -5.88
N TRP A 63 -7.73 -5.11 -4.72
CA TRP A 63 -8.86 -4.95 -3.84
C TRP A 63 -8.85 -3.55 -3.24
N LYS A 64 -9.85 -2.75 -3.60
CA LYS A 64 -10.05 -1.42 -3.01
C LYS A 64 -10.69 -1.59 -1.63
N LYS A 65 -10.06 -1.04 -0.59
CA LYS A 65 -10.60 -1.16 0.76
C LYS A 65 -11.94 -0.46 0.83
N GLY A 66 -12.95 -1.18 1.32
CA GLY A 66 -14.31 -0.66 1.42
C GLY A 66 -15.16 -0.80 0.15
N GLU A 67 -14.65 -1.44 -0.92
CA GLU A 67 -15.40 -1.64 -2.18
C GLU A 67 -16.79 -2.28 -1.96
N THR A 68 -16.89 -3.21 -1.01
CA THR A 68 -18.18 -3.86 -0.67
C THR A 68 -18.89 -3.22 0.52
N SER A 69 -18.14 -2.70 1.49
CA SER A 69 -18.71 -2.25 2.78
C SER A 69 -18.93 -0.75 2.89
N GLY A 70 -18.48 0.05 1.92
CA GLY A 70 -18.46 1.52 1.99
C GLY A 70 -17.40 2.13 2.92
N HIS A 71 -16.77 1.34 3.80
CA HIS A 71 -15.70 1.77 4.70
C HIS A 71 -14.34 1.87 3.98
N VAL A 72 -14.18 2.96 3.23
CA VAL A 72 -12.96 3.33 2.49
C VAL A 72 -11.91 3.92 3.43
N LEU A 73 -10.63 3.69 3.13
CA LEU A 73 -9.51 4.38 3.76
C LEU A 73 -8.98 5.44 2.78
N LYS A 74 -8.94 6.68 3.25
CA LYS A 74 -8.41 7.86 2.57
C LYS A 74 -7.25 8.43 3.36
#